data_AF-A0A2N2DDE2-F1
#
_entry.id   AF-A0A2N2DDE2-F1
#
_cell.length_a   1.000
_cell.length_b   1.000
_cell.length_c   1.000
_cell.angle_alpha   90.00
_cell.angle_beta   90.00
_cell.angle_gamma   90.00
#
_symmetry.space_group_name_H-M   'P 1'
#
loop_
_entity.id
_entity.type
_entity.pdbx_description
1 polymer ?
#
loop_
_entity_poly.entity_id
_entity_poly.type
_entity_poly.pdbx_seq_one_letter_code
_entity_poly.pdbx_strand_id
1 'polypeptide(L)'
;HPGQVFSFNRTVGPVTTERGFKFAPVISGGTVIMGLGGGLCQVSSTLYNAVLQAGYQVVERYPHSKPVGYVPRGRDATISYHLDFKFRNNTDSFVLIKGSIWGGRVQIQLLSST
;
A
#
# COMPACT_ATOMS: atom_id res chain seq x y z
N HIS A 1 9.51 11.22 -7.64
CA HIS A 1 9.93 12.27 -8.58
C HIS A 1 8.75 12.72 -9.43
N PRO A 2 8.75 13.95 -9.98
CA PRO A 2 7.78 14.39 -10.98
C PRO A 2 7.60 13.38 -12.13
N GLY A 3 6.37 13.17 -12.59
CA GLY A 3 6.00 12.29 -13.70
C GLY A 3 6.17 10.78 -13.47
N GLN A 4 6.87 10.35 -12.43
CA GLN A 4 7.17 8.93 -12.20
C GLN A 4 5.99 8.15 -11.61
N VAL A 5 5.93 6.85 -11.96
CA VAL A 5 5.01 5.88 -11.38
C VAL A 5 5.67 5.17 -10.21
N PHE A 6 5.15 5.40 -9.01
CA PHE A 6 5.45 4.60 -7.83
C PHE A 6 4.80 3.22 -7.95
N SER A 7 5.51 2.17 -7.50
CA SER A 7 5.01 0.80 -7.43
C SER A 7 5.28 0.27 -6.03
N PHE A 8 4.21 -0.14 -5.34
CA PHE A 8 4.31 -0.61 -3.98
C PHE A 8 5.19 -1.86 -3.90
N ASN A 9 4.93 -2.86 -4.75
CA ASN A 9 5.72 -4.10 -4.78
C ASN A 9 7.20 -3.85 -5.10
N ARG A 10 7.49 -2.95 -6.07
CA ARG A 10 8.89 -2.62 -6.41
C ARG A 10 9.60 -1.93 -5.25
N THR A 11 8.90 -1.08 -4.50
CA THR A 11 9.47 -0.38 -3.34
C THR A 11 9.67 -1.29 -2.13
N VAL A 12 8.71 -2.18 -1.84
CA VAL A 12 8.84 -3.17 -0.75
C VAL A 12 9.93 -4.19 -1.07
N GLY A 13 10.00 -4.61 -2.34
CA GLY A 13 10.87 -5.69 -2.80
C GLY A 13 10.40 -7.07 -2.33
N PRO A 14 11.27 -8.09 -2.39
CA PRO A 14 10.92 -9.45 -1.99
C PRO A 14 10.45 -9.53 -0.53
N VAL A 15 9.37 -10.28 -0.30
CA VAL A 15 8.81 -10.54 1.04
C VAL A 15 9.41 -11.85 1.58
N THR A 16 10.56 -11.76 2.26
CA THR A 16 11.29 -12.93 2.79
C THR A 16 11.69 -12.76 4.25
N THR A 17 11.96 -13.87 4.94
CA THR A 17 12.40 -13.88 6.34
C THR A 17 13.71 -13.13 6.55
N GLU A 18 14.64 -13.20 5.59
CA GLU A 18 15.96 -12.57 5.65
C GLU A 18 15.85 -11.04 5.59
N ARG A 19 14.77 -10.52 4.99
CA ARG A 19 14.44 -9.09 4.95
C ARG A 19 13.60 -8.64 6.14
N GLY A 20 13.42 -9.50 7.14
CA GLY A 20 12.73 -9.20 8.40
C GLY A 20 11.21 -9.34 8.35
N PHE A 21 10.65 -9.88 7.28
CA PHE A 21 9.21 -10.19 7.24
C PHE A 21 8.88 -11.36 8.15
N LYS A 22 7.76 -11.24 8.85
CA LYS A 22 7.27 -12.25 9.79
C LYS A 22 6.00 -12.90 9.26
N PHE A 23 5.77 -14.12 9.72
CA PHE A 23 4.49 -14.79 9.52
C PHE A 23 3.41 -14.08 10.32
N ALA A 24 2.32 -13.74 9.64
CA ALA A 24 1.14 -13.11 10.21
C ALA A 24 -0.09 -13.52 9.39
N PRO A 25 -1.32 -13.27 9.89
CA PRO A 25 -2.53 -13.54 9.12
C PRO A 25 -2.53 -12.80 7.77
N VAL A 26 -2.78 -13.53 6.69
CA VAL A 26 -2.95 -13.03 5.32
C VAL A 26 -4.22 -13.62 4.72
N ILE A 27 -4.84 -12.91 3.77
CA ILE A 27 -5.98 -13.42 3.02
C ILE A 27 -5.46 -14.04 1.72
N SER A 28 -5.64 -15.35 1.54
CA SER A 28 -5.29 -16.08 0.32
C SER A 28 -6.46 -16.95 -0.12
N GLY A 29 -6.85 -16.87 -1.40
CA GLY A 29 -8.01 -17.60 -1.91
C GLY A 29 -9.33 -17.30 -1.19
N GLY A 30 -9.44 -16.13 -0.54
CA GLY A 30 -10.60 -15.76 0.28
C GLY A 30 -10.61 -16.34 1.70
N THR A 31 -9.57 -17.05 2.12
CA THR A 31 -9.42 -17.61 3.48
C THR A 31 -8.27 -16.93 4.22
N VAL A 32 -8.38 -16.81 5.54
CA VAL A 32 -7.29 -16.32 6.39
C VAL A 32 -6.33 -17.48 6.68
N ILE A 33 -5.08 -17.32 6.28
CA ILE A 33 -3.99 -18.28 6.55
C ILE A 33 -2.79 -17.55 7.15
N MET A 34 -1.84 -18.27 7.75
CA MET A 34 -0.56 -17.68 8.14
C MET A 34 0.36 -17.59 6.93
N GLY A 35 0.90 -16.40 6.66
CA GLY A 35 1.82 -16.16 5.56
C GLY A 35 2.79 -15.02 5.87
N LEU A 36 3.87 -14.93 5.09
CA LEU A 36 4.82 -13.83 5.23
C LEU A 36 4.22 -12.51 4.75
N GLY A 37 4.53 -11.43 5.47
CA GLY A 37 4.10 -10.09 5.07
C GLY A 37 2.65 -9.76 5.42
N GLY A 38 2.07 -10.43 6.42
CA GLY A 38 0.79 -10.00 7.00
C GLY A 38 0.85 -8.53 7.43
N GLY A 39 -0.18 -7.77 7.03
CA GLY A 39 -0.26 -6.31 7.20
C GLY A 39 0.13 -5.49 5.96
N LEU A 40 0.79 -6.06 4.95
CA LEU A 40 1.17 -5.30 3.74
C LEU A 40 -0.04 -4.68 3.01
N CYS A 41 -1.14 -5.42 2.88
CA CYS A 41 -2.38 -4.90 2.29
C CYS A 41 -2.99 -3.75 3.11
N GLN A 42 -2.77 -3.71 4.43
CA GLN A 42 -3.20 -2.58 5.26
C GLN A 42 -2.35 -1.34 4.98
N VAL A 43 -1.03 -1.51 4.81
CA VAL A 43 -0.10 -0.42 4.46
C VAL A 43 -0.39 0.11 3.06
N SER A 44 -0.56 -0.76 2.05
CA SER A 44 -0.91 -0.34 0.69
C SER A 44 -2.27 0.35 0.63
N SER A 45 -3.27 -0.15 1.38
CA SER A 45 -4.58 0.51 1.49
C SER A 45 -4.46 1.88 2.17
N THR A 46 -3.63 2.02 3.20
CA THR A 46 -3.38 3.32 3.84
C THR A 46 -2.74 4.29 2.87
N LEU A 47 -1.77 3.83 2.07
CA LEU A 47 -1.09 4.65 1.07
C LEU A 47 -2.06 5.08 -0.02
N TYR A 48 -2.90 4.16 -0.49
CA TYR A 48 -3.93 4.44 -1.48
C TYR A 48 -4.89 5.53 -1.02
N ASN A 49 -5.31 5.53 0.25
CA ASN A 49 -6.17 6.59 0.77
C ASN A 49 -5.46 7.94 0.82
N ALA A 50 -4.19 7.98 1.22
CA ALA A 50 -3.40 9.20 1.18
C ALA A 50 -3.23 9.73 -0.26
N VAL A 51 -3.00 8.83 -1.22
CA VAL A 51 -2.91 9.13 -2.66
C VAL A 51 -4.21 9.73 -3.19
N LEU A 52 -5.35 9.12 -2.87
CA LEU A 52 -6.67 9.64 -3.25
C LEU A 52 -6.94 11.01 -2.65
N GLN A 53 -6.61 11.21 -1.37
CA GLN A 53 -6.83 12.47 -0.67
C GLN A 53 -5.95 13.59 -1.26
N ALA A 54 -4.72 13.28 -1.66
CA ALA A 54 -3.80 14.22 -2.26
C ALA A 54 -4.02 14.45 -3.77
N GLY A 55 -4.96 13.72 -4.40
CA GLY A 55 -5.30 13.91 -5.82
C GLY A 55 -4.25 13.37 -6.81
N TYR A 56 -3.38 12.46 -6.38
CA TYR A 56 -2.44 11.81 -7.32
C TYR A 56 -3.16 10.80 -8.22
N GLN A 57 -2.70 10.68 -9.46
CA GLN A 57 -3.28 9.76 -10.43
C GLN A 57 -3.02 8.30 -10.03
N VAL A 58 -4.08 7.54 -9.77
CA VAL A 58 -4.00 6.09 -9.56
C VAL A 58 -3.80 5.41 -10.92
N VAL A 59 -2.77 4.58 -11.02
CA VAL A 59 -2.39 3.87 -12.26
C VAL A 59 -2.84 2.42 -12.20
N GLU A 60 -2.70 1.78 -11.05
CA GLU A 60 -3.08 0.38 -10.85
C GLU A 60 -3.61 0.22 -9.42
N ARG A 61 -4.79 -0.39 -9.28
CA ARG A 61 -5.40 -0.70 -7.99
C ARG A 61 -6.36 -1.87 -8.16
N TYR A 62 -6.26 -2.84 -7.27
CA TYR A 62 -7.22 -3.94 -7.15
C TYR A 62 -7.89 -3.93 -5.77
N PRO A 63 -9.22 -4.15 -5.69
CA PRO A 63 -9.87 -4.42 -4.42
C PRO A 63 -9.60 -5.85 -3.95
N HIS A 64 -9.81 -6.10 -2.67
CA HIS A 64 -9.93 -7.44 -2.12
C HIS A 64 -11.21 -8.10 -2.66
N SER A 65 -11.17 -9.42 -2.81
CA SER A 65 -12.37 -10.19 -3.17
C SER A 65 -13.42 -10.25 -2.05
N LYS A 66 -13.05 -9.91 -0.81
CA LYS A 66 -13.92 -9.83 0.36
C LYS A 66 -13.72 -8.50 1.09
N PRO A 67 -14.75 -7.96 1.77
CA PRO A 67 -14.60 -6.76 2.58
C PRO A 67 -13.53 -6.94 3.67
N VAL A 68 -12.73 -5.88 3.88
CA VAL A 68 -11.72 -5.82 4.94
C VAL A 68 -12.17 -4.86 6.04
N GLY A 69 -11.79 -5.14 7.29
CA GLY A 69 -12.24 -4.37 8.46
C GLY A 69 -11.46 -3.09 8.76
N TYR A 70 -10.35 -2.83 8.06
CA TYR A 70 -9.41 -1.74 8.38
C TYR A 70 -9.54 -0.50 7.49
N VAL A 71 -10.37 -0.51 6.44
CA VAL A 71 -10.71 0.64 5.59
C VAL A 71 -12.15 0.54 5.09
N PRO A 72 -12.83 1.65 4.74
CA PRO A 72 -14.16 1.62 4.14
C PRO A 72 -14.20 0.84 2.81
N ARG A 73 -15.41 0.43 2.39
CA ARG A 73 -15.59 -0.23 1.08
C ARG A 73 -15.07 0.66 -0.06
N GLY A 74 -14.34 0.05 -1.00
CA GLY A 74 -13.73 0.76 -2.13
C GLY A 74 -12.49 1.57 -1.78
N ARG A 75 -12.05 1.58 -0.51
CA ARG A 75 -10.85 2.28 -0.03
C ARG A 75 -9.67 1.35 0.22
N ASP A 76 -9.76 0.11 -0.22
CA ASP A 76 -8.70 -0.89 -0.10
C ASP A 76 -7.85 -0.99 -1.36
N ALA A 77 -6.60 -1.42 -1.22
CA ALA A 77 -5.70 -1.69 -2.34
C ALA A 77 -4.92 -2.98 -2.05
N THR A 78 -5.33 -4.08 -2.67
CA THR A 78 -4.70 -5.40 -2.53
C THR A 78 -3.40 -5.45 -3.30
N ILE A 79 -2.39 -6.07 -2.68
CA ILE A 79 -1.14 -6.43 -3.33
C ILE A 79 -0.89 -7.93 -3.20
N SER A 80 -0.18 -8.49 -4.16
CA SER A 80 0.33 -9.87 -4.17
C SER A 80 1.56 -9.92 -5.07
N TYR A 81 2.08 -11.11 -5.37
CA TYR A 81 3.13 -11.24 -6.39
C TYR A 81 2.66 -10.78 -7.80
N HIS A 82 1.35 -10.86 -8.08
CA HIS A 82 0.77 -10.50 -9.38
C HIS A 82 -0.07 -9.22 -9.38
N LEU A 83 -0.46 -8.73 -8.19
CA LEU A 83 -1.26 -7.52 -8.03
C LEU A 83 -0.41 -6.45 -7.38
N ASP A 84 -0.42 -5.24 -7.93
CA ASP A 84 0.32 -4.11 -7.37
C ASP A 84 -0.61 -2.92 -7.12
N PHE A 85 -0.14 -2.02 -6.26
CA PHE A 85 -0.71 -0.68 -6.14
C PHE A 85 0.29 0.32 -6.74
N LYS A 86 -0.14 1.03 -7.78
CA LYS A 86 0.67 2.01 -8.49
C LYS A 86 -0.04 3.35 -8.59
N PHE A 87 0.70 4.42 -8.40
CA PHE A 87 0.23 5.78 -8.64
C PHE A 87 1.32 6.61 -9.31
N ARG A 88 0.91 7.59 -10.11
CA ARG A 88 1.81 8.54 -10.75
C ARG A 88 1.86 9.81 -9.91
N ASN A 89 3.07 10.31 -9.68
CA ASN A 89 3.22 11.70 -9.27
C ASN A 89 2.99 12.59 -10.50
N ASN A 90 1.74 12.97 -10.74
CA ASN A 90 1.32 13.85 -11.83
C ASN A 90 1.50 15.34 -11.51
N THR A 91 2.43 15.67 -10.61
CA THR A 91 2.82 17.05 -10.26
C THR A 91 4.25 17.32 -10.74
N ASP A 92 4.61 18.59 -10.78
CA ASP A 92 5.96 19.05 -11.15
C ASP A 92 6.94 19.07 -9.94
N SER A 93 6.45 18.74 -8.74
CA SER A 93 7.24 18.74 -7.51
C SER A 93 7.64 17.34 -7.05
N PHE A 94 8.71 17.29 -6.25
CA PHE A 94 9.07 16.08 -5.53
C PHE A 94 8.04 15.78 -4.44
N VAL A 95 7.79 14.49 -4.21
CA VAL A 95 6.89 14.00 -3.17
C VAL A 95 7.64 13.00 -2.32
N LEU A 96 7.70 13.28 -1.02
CA LEU A 96 8.20 12.37 0.00
C LEU A 96 7.03 11.57 0.57
N ILE A 97 7.15 10.25 0.52
CA ILE A 97 6.22 9.33 1.18
C ILE A 97 6.81 8.99 2.54
N LYS A 98 6.13 9.39 3.62
CA LYS A 98 6.54 9.08 4.99
C LYS A 98 5.54 8.10 5.62
N GLY A 99 6.03 6.96 6.08
CA GLY A 99 5.24 5.98 6.84
C GLY A 99 5.68 5.93 8.31
N SER A 100 4.72 5.80 9.21
CA SER A 100 4.97 5.61 10.65
C SER A 100 3.91 4.70 11.28
N ILE A 101 4.22 4.15 12.46
CA ILE A 101 3.28 3.40 13.28
C ILE A 101 3.12 4.15 14.60
N TRP A 102 1.88 4.45 14.98
CA TRP A 102 1.57 5.12 16.24
C TRP A 102 0.29 4.53 16.85
N GLY A 103 0.37 4.08 18.11
CA GLY A 103 -0.77 3.50 18.82
C GLY A 103 -1.41 2.31 18.11
N GLY A 104 -0.60 1.46 17.46
CA GLY A 104 -1.09 0.31 16.67
C GLY A 104 -1.74 0.67 15.32
N ARG A 105 -1.67 1.93 14.90
CA ARG A 105 -2.17 2.40 13.60
C ARG A 105 -1.03 2.68 12.64
N VAL A 106 -1.24 2.35 11.37
CA VAL A 106 -0.36 2.78 10.27
C VAL A 106 -0.77 4.18 9.85
N GLN A 107 0.18 5.09 9.77
CA GLN A 107 0.00 6.44 9.24
C GLN A 107 0.90 6.63 8.03
N ILE A 108 0.36 7.24 6.99
CA ILE A 108 1.10 7.62 5.78
C ILE A 108 0.84 9.09 5.48
N GLN A 109 1.91 9.81 5.17
CA GLN A 109 1.89 11.22 4.78
C GLN A 109 2.57 11.36 3.42
N LEU A 110 1.97 12.16 2.54
CA LEU A 110 2.55 12.60 1.29
C LEU A 110 2.93 14.06 1.46
N LEU A 111 4.22 14.37 1.39
CA LEU A 111 4.78 15.70 1.63
C LEU A 111 5.41 16.19 0.32
N SER A 112 4.93 17.31 -0.22
CA SER A 112 5.52 17.95 -1.40
C SER A 112 6.16 19.28 -1.03
N SER A 113 7.28 19.62 -1.69
CA SER A 113 7.79 20.98 -1.69
C SER A 113 7.00 21.81 -2.71
N THR A 114 6.28 22.81 -2.24
CA THR A 114 5.81 23.94 -3.08
C THR A 114 6.96 24.71 -3.66
#